data_AF-A0A328N6Y0-F1
#
_entry.id   AF-A0A328N6Y0-F1
#
_cell.length_a   1.000
_cell.length_b   1.000
_cell.length_c   1.000
_cell.angle_alpha   90.00
_cell.angle_beta   90.00
_cell.angle_gamma   90.00
#
_symmetry.space_group_name_H-M   'P 1'
#
loop_
_entity.id
_entity.type
_entity.pdbx_description
1 polymer ?
#
loop_
_entity_poly.entity_id
_entity_poly.type
_entity_poly.pdbx_seq_one_letter_code
_entity_poly.pdbx_strand_id
1 'polypeptide(L)'
;MIHEIARLVESATGAAEDARIEAGLLDGMPTEPAAYVSWLKALAKQHRVYKHPYYTDFISNHADSEDLRRYMIQESVIDARFDDLLALMQVGTDGAAKLEIAANYWDEMGNGRPDEVHTTLFRRIFEVFDVREEEVADQLTGTALLSGNLAVMLSRYRCRYAEAVGYLGMTEWLVPDRFVCVVRAWERLGLPEVGITYHRLHITVDSQHAAGWFHNVVKPAATSEAMRIGIARGTMWRLNSSARYLDERFAETGARWADGSRR
;
A
#
# COMPACT_ATOMS: atom_id res chain seq x y z
N MET A 1 23.18 -21.15 4.73
CA MET A 1 23.76 -19.83 5.04
C MET A 1 22.91 -18.65 4.53
N ILE A 2 22.83 -18.33 3.22
CA ILE A 2 22.08 -17.13 2.74
C ILE A 2 20.59 -17.19 3.10
N HIS A 3 19.92 -18.33 2.89
CA HIS A 3 18.51 -18.48 3.25
C HIS A 3 18.25 -18.37 4.76
N GLU A 4 19.16 -18.85 5.60
CA GLU A 4 19.02 -18.76 7.07
C GLU A 4 19.18 -17.33 7.56
N ILE A 5 20.15 -16.58 6.99
CA ILE A 5 20.34 -15.15 7.27
C ILE A 5 19.09 -14.37 6.84
N ALA A 6 18.57 -14.62 5.63
CA ALA A 6 17.34 -13.97 5.16
C ALA A 6 16.17 -14.24 6.11
N ARG A 7 15.96 -15.50 6.53
CA ARG A 7 14.91 -15.87 7.50
C ARG A 7 15.07 -15.20 8.85
N LEU A 8 16.31 -15.07 9.34
CA LEU A 8 16.60 -14.39 10.59
C LEU A 8 16.21 -12.90 10.51
N VAL A 9 16.60 -12.22 9.42
CA VAL A 9 16.25 -10.81 9.19
C VAL A 9 14.74 -10.64 9.07
N GLU A 10 14.06 -11.44 8.25
CA GLU A 10 12.59 -11.40 8.10
C GLU A 10 11.86 -11.60 9.44
N SER A 11 12.34 -12.53 10.27
CA SER A 11 11.76 -12.80 11.58
C SER A 11 11.97 -11.63 12.55
N ALA A 12 13.17 -11.05 12.55
CA ALA A 12 13.48 -9.86 13.33
C ALA A 12 12.66 -8.63 12.88
N THR A 13 12.47 -8.45 11.57
CA THR A 13 11.61 -7.42 11.00
C THR A 13 10.16 -7.59 11.47
N GLY A 14 9.61 -8.81 11.39
CA GLY A 14 8.26 -9.08 11.88
C GLY A 14 8.11 -8.81 13.39
N ALA A 15 9.09 -9.22 14.21
CA ALA A 15 9.09 -8.93 15.64
C ALA A 15 9.15 -7.43 15.93
N ALA A 16 9.93 -6.67 15.15
CA ALA A 16 10.00 -5.22 15.27
C ALA A 16 8.68 -4.54 14.89
N GLU A 17 7.94 -5.04 13.90
CA GLU A 17 6.61 -4.51 13.58
C GLU A 17 5.55 -4.90 14.62
N ASP A 18 5.59 -6.11 15.17
CA ASP A 18 4.73 -6.51 16.29
C ASP A 18 4.95 -5.64 17.53
N ALA A 19 6.20 -5.32 17.87
CA ALA A 19 6.54 -4.46 19.01
C ALA A 19 6.00 -3.01 18.88
N ARG A 20 5.56 -2.62 17.69
CA ARG A 20 4.94 -1.30 17.43
C ARG A 20 3.41 -1.34 17.45
N ILE A 21 2.80 -2.51 17.64
CA ILE A 21 1.37 -2.61 17.89
C ILE A 21 1.14 -2.24 19.35
N GLU A 22 0.24 -1.28 19.60
CA GLU A 22 -0.11 -0.88 20.95
C GLU A 22 -0.62 -2.10 21.75
N ALA A 23 -0.11 -2.24 22.98
CA ALA A 23 -0.46 -3.37 23.84
C ALA A 23 -1.97 -3.38 24.11
N GLY A 24 -2.61 -4.54 23.92
CA GLY A 24 -4.04 -4.72 24.13
C GLY A 24 -4.94 -4.20 23.02
N LEU A 25 -4.39 -3.54 21.98
CA LEU A 25 -5.18 -2.99 20.87
C LEU A 25 -6.02 -4.05 20.14
N LEU A 26 -5.53 -5.30 20.10
CA LEU A 26 -6.17 -6.41 19.41
C LEU A 26 -6.98 -7.34 20.34
N ASP A 27 -6.98 -7.10 21.66
CA ASP A 27 -7.58 -8.01 22.65
C ASP A 27 -9.13 -8.03 22.57
N GLY A 28 -9.72 -6.94 22.07
CA GLY A 28 -11.18 -6.78 21.91
C GLY A 28 -11.73 -7.21 20.54
N MET A 29 -10.94 -7.95 19.76
CA MET A 29 -11.29 -8.34 18.40
C MET A 29 -12.55 -9.23 18.36
N PRO A 30 -13.62 -8.84 17.62
CA PRO A 30 -14.84 -9.63 17.57
C PRO A 30 -14.65 -11.02 16.94
N THR A 31 -15.42 -12.00 17.42
CA THR A 31 -15.41 -13.36 16.87
C THR A 31 -16.41 -13.56 15.74
N GLU A 32 -17.51 -12.78 15.72
CA GLU A 32 -18.48 -12.79 14.63
C GLU A 32 -17.87 -12.10 13.38
N PRO A 33 -17.84 -12.76 12.21
CA PRO A 33 -17.18 -12.24 11.01
C PRO A 33 -17.58 -10.83 10.55
N ALA A 34 -18.87 -10.48 10.54
CA ALA A 34 -19.30 -9.16 10.09
C ALA A 34 -18.90 -8.05 11.07
N ALA A 35 -19.00 -8.32 12.38
CA ALA A 35 -18.51 -7.46 13.45
C ALA A 35 -16.99 -7.28 13.37
N TYR A 36 -16.24 -8.35 13.06
CA TYR A 36 -14.79 -8.29 12.88
C TYR A 36 -14.38 -7.36 11.73
N VAL A 37 -15.02 -7.46 10.56
CA VAL A 37 -14.74 -6.55 9.43
C VAL A 37 -15.06 -5.11 9.80
N SER A 38 -16.17 -4.88 10.50
CA SER A 38 -16.59 -3.54 10.93
C SER A 38 -15.58 -2.93 11.92
N TRP A 39 -15.10 -3.75 12.85
CA TRP A 39 -14.05 -3.39 13.80
C TRP A 39 -12.72 -3.07 13.10
N LEU A 40 -12.28 -3.90 12.15
CA LEU A 40 -11.02 -3.70 11.42
C LEU A 40 -11.03 -2.39 10.62
N LYS A 41 -12.16 -2.07 9.97
CA LYS A 41 -12.35 -0.78 9.27
C LYS A 41 -12.39 0.40 10.24
N ALA A 42 -12.99 0.24 11.41
CA ALA A 42 -13.02 1.30 12.43
C ALA A 42 -11.63 1.58 12.99
N LEU A 43 -10.86 0.53 13.31
CA LEU A 43 -9.48 0.59 13.74
C LEU A 43 -8.63 1.39 12.74
N ALA A 44 -8.74 1.05 11.46
CA ALA A 44 -7.97 1.69 10.42
C ALA A 44 -8.41 3.14 10.14
N LYS A 45 -9.71 3.48 10.26
CA LYS A 45 -10.22 4.87 10.19
C LYS A 45 -9.73 5.77 11.32
N GLN A 46 -9.58 5.21 12.52
CA GLN A 46 -9.09 5.94 13.70
C GLN A 46 -7.58 6.14 13.65
N HIS A 47 -6.87 5.32 12.87
CA HIS A 47 -5.44 5.45 12.70
C HIS A 47 -5.07 6.74 11.97
N ARG A 48 -4.07 7.46 12.49
CA ARG A 48 -3.62 8.76 11.95
C ARG A 48 -3.22 8.76 10.48
N VAL A 49 -2.85 7.60 9.94
CA VAL A 49 -2.48 7.43 8.53
C VAL A 49 -3.66 7.58 7.56
N TYR A 50 -4.89 7.38 8.05
CA TYR A 50 -6.09 7.35 7.21
C TYR A 50 -6.35 8.69 6.51
N LYS A 51 -6.04 9.81 7.18
CA LYS A 51 -6.11 11.18 6.65
C LYS A 51 -4.84 11.94 6.97
N HIS A 52 -3.72 11.43 6.47
CA HIS A 52 -2.41 12.01 6.76
C HIS A 52 -2.23 13.38 6.08
N PRO A 53 -1.74 14.43 6.78
CA PRO A 53 -1.53 15.77 6.23
C PRO A 53 -0.65 15.83 4.99
N TYR A 54 0.29 14.89 4.85
CA TYR A 54 1.09 14.73 3.64
C TYR A 54 0.22 14.66 2.37
N TYR A 55 -0.87 13.90 2.37
CA TYR A 55 -1.78 13.83 1.23
C TYR A 55 -2.83 14.94 1.24
N THR A 56 -3.54 15.05 2.37
CA THR A 56 -4.76 15.88 2.44
C THR A 56 -4.45 17.37 2.37
N ASP A 57 -3.22 17.77 2.71
CA ASP A 57 -2.77 19.14 2.66
C ASP A 57 -1.60 19.34 1.68
N PHE A 58 -0.43 18.73 1.96
CA PHE A 58 0.77 19.00 1.18
C PHE A 58 0.65 18.62 -0.29
N ILE A 59 0.45 17.33 -0.63
CA ILE A 59 0.35 16.87 -2.01
C ILE A 59 -0.76 17.62 -2.74
N SER A 60 -1.96 17.62 -2.16
CA SER A 60 -3.15 18.23 -2.75
C SER A 60 -2.95 19.72 -3.08
N ASN A 61 -2.43 20.51 -2.13
CA ASN A 61 -2.51 21.97 -2.20
C ASN A 61 -1.16 22.66 -2.49
N HIS A 62 -0.03 22.05 -2.11
CA HIS A 62 1.25 22.73 -2.03
C HIS A 62 2.39 22.10 -2.84
N ALA A 63 2.33 20.78 -3.11
CA ALA A 63 3.37 20.09 -3.85
C ALA A 63 3.59 20.71 -5.23
N ASP A 64 4.84 20.79 -5.66
CA ASP A 64 5.21 21.14 -7.03
C ASP A 64 5.60 19.90 -7.85
N SER A 65 6.05 20.12 -9.09
CA SER A 65 6.42 19.04 -10.00
C SER A 65 7.55 18.16 -9.45
N GLU A 66 8.55 18.76 -8.81
CA GLU A 66 9.67 18.04 -8.21
C GLU A 66 9.23 17.25 -6.97
N ASP A 67 8.30 17.79 -6.18
CA ASP A 67 7.71 17.09 -5.05
C ASP A 67 6.92 15.86 -5.51
N LEU A 68 6.14 15.98 -6.58
CA LEU A 68 5.44 14.83 -7.19
C LEU A 68 6.42 13.82 -7.79
N ARG A 69 7.49 14.27 -8.46
CA ARG A 69 8.52 13.38 -9.00
C ARG A 69 9.15 12.51 -7.91
N ARG A 70 9.55 13.11 -6.78
CA ARG A 70 10.09 12.39 -5.63
C ARG A 70 9.08 11.44 -5.02
N TYR A 71 7.84 11.88 -4.86
CA TYR A 71 6.74 11.04 -4.39
C TYR A 71 6.60 9.76 -5.24
N MET A 72 6.61 9.90 -6.58
CA MET A 72 6.47 8.75 -7.49
C MET A 72 7.63 7.77 -7.39
N ILE A 73 8.85 8.26 -7.18
CA ILE A 73 10.00 7.39 -6.90
C ILE A 73 9.75 6.57 -5.64
N GLN A 74 9.26 7.19 -4.57
CA GLN A 74 9.02 6.49 -3.31
C GLN A 74 7.87 5.48 -3.36
N GLU A 75 6.76 5.79 -4.02
CA GLU A 75 5.60 4.87 -4.10
C GLU A 75 5.86 3.66 -5.02
N SER A 76 6.87 3.74 -5.90
CA SER A 76 7.18 2.68 -6.87
C SER A 76 7.49 1.31 -6.27
N VAL A 77 7.86 1.25 -4.99
CA VAL A 77 8.19 0.00 -4.27
C VAL A 77 7.02 -0.94 -4.07
N ILE A 78 5.78 -0.46 -4.15
CA ILE A 78 4.57 -1.28 -4.04
C ILE A 78 3.73 -1.13 -5.30
N ASP A 79 3.40 0.11 -5.68
CA ASP A 79 2.44 0.39 -6.75
C ASP A 79 2.90 -0.14 -8.12
N ALA A 80 4.20 -0.14 -8.39
CA ALA A 80 4.71 -0.60 -9.68
C ALA A 80 4.78 -2.13 -9.85
N ARG A 81 4.41 -2.92 -8.82
CA ARG A 81 4.55 -4.39 -8.77
C ARG A 81 3.44 -5.08 -7.98
N PHE A 82 2.27 -4.46 -7.83
CA PHE A 82 1.18 -5.02 -7.03
C PHE A 82 0.69 -6.38 -7.60
N ASP A 83 0.75 -6.54 -8.92
CA ASP A 83 0.45 -7.79 -9.62
C ASP A 83 1.28 -8.99 -9.12
N ASP A 84 2.59 -8.82 -8.91
CA ASP A 84 3.47 -9.88 -8.39
C ASP A 84 3.04 -10.35 -7.00
N LEU A 85 2.59 -9.42 -6.15
CA LEU A 85 2.13 -9.73 -4.79
C LEU A 85 0.85 -10.58 -4.82
N LEU A 86 -0.11 -10.19 -5.66
CA LEU A 86 -1.35 -10.94 -5.85
C LEU A 86 -1.07 -12.34 -6.45
N ALA A 87 -0.16 -12.44 -7.42
CA ALA A 87 0.24 -13.71 -8.01
C ALA A 87 0.81 -14.67 -6.95
N LEU A 88 1.70 -14.20 -6.08
CA LEU A 88 2.28 -15.00 -5.00
C LEU A 88 1.22 -15.43 -3.98
N MET A 89 0.29 -14.54 -3.62
CA MET A 89 -0.74 -14.82 -2.62
C MET A 89 -1.77 -15.86 -3.03
N GLN A 90 -1.96 -16.13 -4.34
CA GLN A 90 -2.90 -17.14 -4.81
C GLN A 90 -2.48 -18.58 -4.46
N VAL A 91 -1.22 -18.83 -4.13
CA VAL A 91 -0.73 -20.18 -3.84
C VAL A 91 -1.39 -20.73 -2.57
N GLY A 92 -2.14 -21.82 -2.72
CA GLY A 92 -2.81 -22.49 -1.61
C GLY A 92 -4.05 -21.76 -1.06
N THR A 93 -4.63 -20.84 -1.83
CA THR A 93 -6.00 -20.34 -1.59
C THR A 93 -7.01 -21.18 -2.37
N ASP A 94 -8.29 -21.07 -2.01
CA ASP A 94 -9.42 -21.75 -2.64
C ASP A 94 -10.70 -20.89 -2.60
N GLY A 95 -11.77 -21.43 -3.22
CA GLY A 95 -13.12 -20.86 -3.16
C GLY A 95 -13.22 -19.40 -3.62
N ALA A 96 -14.12 -18.66 -2.97
CA ALA A 96 -14.40 -17.26 -3.29
C ALA A 96 -13.18 -16.36 -3.09
N ALA A 97 -12.35 -16.63 -2.07
CA ALA A 97 -11.15 -15.84 -1.82
C ALA A 97 -10.15 -15.97 -2.97
N LYS A 98 -9.96 -17.19 -3.52
CA LYS A 98 -9.09 -17.38 -4.69
C LYS A 98 -9.60 -16.64 -5.92
N LEU A 99 -10.90 -16.71 -6.18
CA LEU A 99 -11.51 -16.02 -7.33
C LEU A 99 -11.38 -14.50 -7.20
N GLU A 100 -11.56 -13.94 -6.01
CA GLU A 100 -11.36 -12.52 -5.74
C GLU A 100 -9.92 -12.08 -6.03
N ILE A 101 -8.94 -12.80 -5.47
CA ILE A 101 -7.51 -12.49 -5.67
C ILE A 101 -7.14 -12.63 -7.17
N ALA A 102 -7.68 -13.63 -7.86
CA ALA A 102 -7.42 -13.85 -9.28
C ALA A 102 -8.05 -12.77 -10.17
N ALA A 103 -9.26 -12.29 -9.84
CA ALA A 103 -9.91 -11.20 -10.56
C ALA A 103 -9.12 -9.90 -10.40
N ASN A 104 -8.71 -9.57 -9.17
CA ASN A 104 -7.86 -8.42 -8.89
C ASN A 104 -6.53 -8.51 -9.67
N TYR A 105 -5.84 -9.66 -9.63
CA TYR A 105 -4.65 -9.89 -10.43
C TYR A 105 -4.90 -9.68 -11.93
N TRP A 106 -6.04 -10.15 -12.46
CA TRP A 106 -6.36 -10.00 -13.87
C TRP A 106 -6.60 -8.54 -14.28
N ASP A 107 -7.20 -7.74 -13.39
CA ASP A 107 -7.33 -6.30 -13.57
C ASP A 107 -5.97 -5.61 -13.57
N GLU A 108 -5.07 -5.94 -12.63
CA GLU A 108 -3.69 -5.44 -12.63
C GLU A 108 -2.92 -5.77 -13.92
N MET A 109 -3.22 -6.93 -14.52
CA MET A 109 -2.68 -7.35 -15.82
C MET A 109 -3.39 -6.70 -17.02
N GLY A 110 -4.13 -5.60 -16.81
CA GLY A 110 -4.77 -4.82 -17.87
C GLY A 110 -5.88 -5.59 -18.61
N ASN A 111 -6.46 -6.61 -17.97
CA ASN A 111 -7.37 -7.57 -18.60
C ASN A 111 -6.77 -8.22 -19.86
N GLY A 112 -5.46 -8.49 -19.85
CA GLY A 112 -4.74 -9.13 -20.96
C GLY A 112 -4.30 -8.19 -22.07
N ARG A 113 -4.46 -6.87 -21.90
CA ARG A 113 -3.99 -5.86 -22.86
C ARG A 113 -2.67 -5.25 -22.37
N PRO A 114 -1.54 -5.50 -23.04
CA PRO A 114 -0.21 -5.06 -22.57
C PRO A 114 -0.09 -3.56 -22.28
N ASP A 115 -0.75 -2.71 -23.07
CA ASP A 115 -0.73 -1.25 -22.93
C ASP A 115 -1.59 -0.73 -21.77
N GLU A 116 -2.39 -1.60 -21.16
CA GLU A 116 -3.25 -1.31 -20.01
C GLU A 116 -2.79 -2.02 -18.74
N VAL A 117 -1.74 -2.85 -18.81
CA VAL A 117 -1.11 -3.43 -17.61
C VAL A 117 -0.71 -2.30 -16.67
N HIS A 118 -1.08 -2.39 -15.40
CA HIS A 118 -0.93 -1.28 -14.46
C HIS A 118 0.54 -0.87 -14.27
N THR A 119 1.48 -1.83 -14.31
CA THR A 119 2.92 -1.53 -14.31
C THR A 119 3.38 -0.76 -15.56
N THR A 120 2.76 -1.00 -16.72
CA THR A 120 2.99 -0.20 -17.94
C THR A 120 2.42 1.20 -17.78
N LEU A 121 1.22 1.35 -17.21
CA LEU A 121 0.64 2.66 -16.92
C LEU A 121 1.48 3.44 -15.92
N PHE A 122 2.03 2.78 -14.89
CA PHE A 122 2.91 3.41 -13.90
C PHE A 122 4.22 3.90 -14.55
N ARG A 123 4.81 3.14 -15.47
CA ARG A 123 6.03 3.57 -16.20
C ARG A 123 5.84 4.87 -16.97
N ARG A 124 4.63 5.17 -17.47
CA ARG A 124 4.33 6.45 -18.14
C ARG A 124 4.49 7.65 -17.20
N ILE A 125 4.31 7.47 -15.90
CA ILE A 125 4.61 8.50 -14.89
C ILE A 125 6.10 8.83 -14.90
N PHE A 126 6.95 7.80 -14.92
CA PHE A 126 8.40 7.96 -14.96
C PHE A 126 8.87 8.61 -16.25
N GLU A 127 8.23 8.29 -17.38
CA GLU A 127 8.50 8.97 -18.66
C GLU A 127 8.17 10.47 -18.60
N VAL A 128 7.06 10.84 -17.96
CA VAL A 128 6.68 12.25 -17.78
C VAL A 128 7.70 13.02 -16.94
N PHE A 129 8.27 12.38 -15.92
CA PHE A 129 9.23 13.00 -15.01
C PHE A 129 10.71 12.73 -15.37
N ASP A 130 10.99 12.02 -16.47
CA ASP A 130 12.33 11.57 -16.85
C ASP A 130 13.06 10.89 -15.67
N VAL A 131 12.39 9.93 -15.02
CA VAL A 131 12.94 9.15 -13.90
C VAL A 131 13.67 7.93 -14.45
N ARG A 132 14.95 7.80 -14.09
CA ARG A 132 15.82 6.68 -14.49
C ARG A 132 15.86 5.61 -13.40
N GLU A 133 16.04 4.34 -13.77
CA GLU A 133 16.05 3.22 -12.82
C GLU A 133 17.16 3.34 -11.76
N GLU A 134 18.35 3.78 -12.16
CA GLU A 134 19.48 4.04 -11.26
C GLU A 134 19.11 5.06 -10.18
N GLU A 135 18.34 6.08 -10.57
CA GLU A 135 17.91 7.15 -9.66
C GLU A 135 16.87 6.66 -8.66
N VAL A 136 15.99 5.74 -9.06
CA VAL A 136 15.06 5.09 -8.13
C VAL A 136 15.84 4.38 -7.03
N ALA A 137 16.84 3.57 -7.40
CA ALA A 137 17.65 2.84 -6.43
C ALA A 137 18.37 3.77 -5.43
N ASP A 138 18.87 4.91 -5.90
CA ASP A 138 19.64 5.86 -5.08
C ASP A 138 18.75 6.73 -4.17
N GLN A 139 17.49 6.99 -4.55
CA GLN A 139 16.62 7.92 -3.82
C GLN A 139 15.61 7.25 -2.89
N LEU A 140 15.37 5.94 -3.01
CA LEU A 140 14.44 5.23 -2.13
C LEU A 140 14.90 5.30 -0.66
N THR A 141 14.02 5.76 0.23
CA THR A 141 14.37 5.85 1.64
C THR A 141 14.15 4.53 2.37
N GLY A 142 14.76 4.39 3.55
CA GLY A 142 14.64 3.17 4.36
C GLY A 142 13.19 2.81 4.69
N THR A 143 12.30 3.79 4.90
CA THR A 143 10.87 3.54 5.17
C THR A 143 10.06 3.16 3.93
N ALA A 144 10.42 3.69 2.75
CA ALA A 144 9.86 3.23 1.48
C ALA A 144 10.26 1.78 1.21
N LEU A 145 11.56 1.49 1.29
CA LEU A 145 12.10 0.13 1.12
C LEU A 145 11.50 -0.86 2.13
N LEU A 146 11.36 -0.47 3.39
CA LEU A 146 10.70 -1.30 4.40
C LEU A 146 9.26 -1.63 4.01
N SER A 147 8.50 -0.67 3.49
CA SER A 147 7.11 -0.88 3.07
C SER A 147 7.02 -1.92 1.94
N GLY A 148 7.81 -1.77 0.88
CA GLY A 148 7.87 -2.77 -0.21
C GLY A 148 8.36 -4.14 0.27
N ASN A 149 9.40 -4.16 1.09
CA ASN A 149 9.96 -5.41 1.63
C ASN A 149 8.97 -6.16 2.53
N LEU A 150 8.15 -5.44 3.32
CA LEU A 150 7.08 -6.06 4.11
C LEU A 150 6.04 -6.72 3.20
N ALA A 151 5.61 -6.04 2.13
CA ALA A 151 4.65 -6.59 1.18
C ALA A 151 5.16 -7.87 0.51
N VAL A 152 6.42 -7.88 0.06
CA VAL A 152 7.07 -9.06 -0.54
C VAL A 152 7.24 -10.18 0.50
N MET A 153 7.75 -9.87 1.70
CA MET A 153 7.96 -10.85 2.76
C MET A 153 6.65 -11.56 3.14
N LEU A 154 5.56 -10.81 3.28
CA LEU A 154 4.25 -11.35 3.64
C LEU A 154 3.65 -12.22 2.52
N SER A 155 3.77 -11.77 1.27
CA SER A 155 3.16 -12.46 0.11
C SER A 155 3.94 -13.72 -0.30
N ARG A 156 5.26 -13.75 -0.03
CA ARG A 156 6.15 -14.85 -0.41
C ARG A 156 5.91 -16.15 0.37
N TYR A 157 5.48 -16.06 1.64
CA TYR A 157 5.41 -17.23 2.51
C TYR A 157 3.97 -17.54 2.93
N ARG A 158 3.53 -18.76 2.65
CA ARG A 158 2.15 -19.18 2.95
C ARG A 158 1.78 -19.10 4.42
N CYS A 159 2.75 -19.25 5.33
CA CYS A 159 2.54 -19.08 6.77
C CYS A 159 2.25 -17.63 7.20
N ARG A 160 2.49 -16.65 6.31
CA ARG A 160 2.21 -15.22 6.50
C ARG A 160 0.97 -14.75 5.73
N TYR A 161 0.20 -15.67 5.16
CA TYR A 161 -0.97 -15.37 4.34
C TYR A 161 -2.00 -14.50 5.07
N ALA A 162 -2.28 -14.79 6.34
CA ALA A 162 -3.24 -14.01 7.11
C ALA A 162 -2.78 -12.55 7.26
N GLU A 163 -1.51 -12.33 7.59
CA GLU A 163 -0.90 -11.00 7.63
C GLU A 163 -0.90 -10.34 6.25
N ALA A 164 -0.61 -11.07 5.17
CA ALA A 164 -0.66 -10.55 3.80
C ALA A 164 -2.07 -10.06 3.43
N VAL A 165 -3.12 -10.81 3.81
CA VAL A 165 -4.52 -10.41 3.61
C VAL A 165 -4.83 -9.08 4.29
N GLY A 166 -4.37 -8.90 5.53
CA GLY A 166 -4.56 -7.65 6.26
C GLY A 166 -3.74 -6.49 5.70
N TYR A 167 -2.50 -6.75 5.26
CA TYR A 167 -1.57 -5.73 4.76
C TYR A 167 -1.99 -5.21 3.38
N LEU A 168 -2.27 -6.09 2.41
CA LEU A 168 -2.68 -5.68 1.05
C LEU A 168 -4.10 -5.12 1.05
N GLY A 169 -5.03 -5.69 1.83
CA GLY A 169 -6.39 -5.15 1.95
C GLY A 169 -6.41 -3.70 2.45
N MET A 170 -5.50 -3.32 3.37
CA MET A 170 -5.34 -1.92 3.77
C MET A 170 -4.60 -1.07 2.73
N THR A 171 -3.76 -1.67 1.89
CA THR A 171 -3.10 -0.97 0.80
C THR A 171 -4.16 -0.47 -0.18
N GLU A 172 -4.96 -1.37 -0.74
CA GLU A 172 -6.04 -1.04 -1.68
C GLU A 172 -7.07 -0.09 -1.07
N TRP A 173 -7.39 -0.27 0.21
CA TRP A 173 -8.42 0.56 0.84
C TRP A 173 -7.98 2.01 1.08
N LEU A 174 -6.68 2.27 1.27
CA LEU A 174 -6.16 3.62 1.51
C LEU A 174 -5.86 4.37 0.21
N VAL A 175 -5.59 3.66 -0.89
CA VAL A 175 -5.12 4.22 -2.16
C VAL A 175 -6.12 5.20 -2.81
N PRO A 176 -7.42 4.91 -2.95
CA PRO A 176 -8.36 5.79 -3.65
C PRO A 176 -8.36 7.24 -3.13
N ASP A 177 -8.47 7.40 -1.81
CA ASP A 177 -8.49 8.72 -1.18
C ASP A 177 -7.17 9.48 -1.37
N ARG A 178 -6.04 8.77 -1.39
CA ARG A 178 -4.71 9.34 -1.64
C ARG A 178 -4.56 9.77 -3.09
N PHE A 179 -5.04 8.94 -4.02
CA PHE A 179 -4.93 9.21 -5.45
C PHE A 179 -5.82 10.38 -5.88
N VAL A 180 -6.95 10.63 -5.22
CA VAL A 180 -7.70 11.88 -5.40
C VAL A 180 -6.82 13.11 -5.12
N CYS A 181 -6.00 13.08 -4.05
CA CYS A 181 -5.07 14.18 -3.75
C CYS A 181 -3.98 14.32 -4.84
N VAL A 182 -3.44 13.20 -5.32
CA VAL A 182 -2.42 13.20 -6.39
C VAL A 182 -2.99 13.73 -7.71
N VAL A 183 -4.17 13.28 -8.12
CA VAL A 183 -4.86 13.76 -9.34
C VAL A 183 -5.08 15.27 -9.26
N ARG A 184 -5.56 15.77 -8.12
CA ARG A 184 -5.75 17.21 -7.91
C ARG A 184 -4.43 17.99 -8.04
N ALA A 185 -3.34 17.47 -7.49
CA ALA A 185 -2.03 18.08 -7.61
C ALA A 185 -1.53 18.10 -9.07
N TRP A 186 -1.71 16.98 -9.77
CA TRP A 186 -1.33 16.81 -11.17
C TRP A 186 -2.04 17.79 -12.09
N GLU A 187 -3.37 17.93 -11.92
CA GLU A 187 -4.20 18.87 -12.68
C GLU A 187 -3.83 20.33 -12.37
N ARG A 188 -3.60 20.66 -11.09
CA ARG A 188 -3.18 22.00 -10.66
C ARG A 188 -1.86 22.42 -11.32
N LEU A 189 -0.95 21.48 -11.51
CA LEU A 189 0.37 21.72 -12.11
C LEU A 189 0.37 21.64 -13.65
N GLY A 190 -0.75 21.25 -14.28
CA GLY A 190 -0.85 21.13 -15.73
C GLY A 190 0.07 20.07 -16.34
N LEU A 191 0.36 19.00 -15.59
CA LEU A 191 1.24 17.93 -16.04
C LEU A 191 0.56 17.06 -17.13
N PRO A 192 1.34 16.38 -18.00
CA PRO A 192 0.80 15.56 -19.09
C PRO A 192 -0.20 14.50 -18.63
N GLU A 193 -1.34 14.39 -19.32
CA GLU A 193 -2.45 13.48 -18.96
C GLU A 193 -2.03 11.99 -18.99
N VAL A 194 -1.08 11.63 -19.86
CA VAL A 194 -0.61 10.25 -20.01
C VAL A 194 -0.05 9.67 -18.70
N GLY A 195 0.54 10.51 -17.84
CA GLY A 195 1.09 10.07 -16.55
C GLY A 195 0.03 9.87 -15.46
N ILE A 196 -1.11 10.57 -15.50
CA ILE A 196 -2.12 10.46 -14.43
C ILE A 196 -3.13 9.33 -14.64
N THR A 197 -3.09 8.65 -15.80
CA THR A 197 -4.02 7.57 -16.16
C THR A 197 -4.05 6.46 -15.11
N TYR A 198 -2.89 6.02 -14.60
CA TYR A 198 -2.79 5.03 -13.53
C TYR A 198 -3.59 5.44 -12.28
N HIS A 199 -3.36 6.65 -11.78
CA HIS A 199 -4.02 7.13 -10.55
C HIS A 199 -5.53 7.29 -10.74
N ARG A 200 -5.99 7.82 -11.88
CA ARG A 200 -7.42 7.98 -12.15
C ARG A 200 -8.15 6.63 -12.17
N LEU A 201 -7.52 5.60 -12.76
CA LEU A 201 -8.07 4.25 -12.81
C LEU A 201 -8.27 3.66 -11.40
N HIS A 202 -7.21 3.72 -10.59
CA HIS A 202 -7.18 3.10 -9.25
C HIS A 202 -8.11 3.77 -8.23
N ILE A 203 -8.53 5.03 -8.42
CA ILE A 203 -9.57 5.64 -7.58
C ILE A 203 -10.86 4.79 -7.59
N THR A 204 -11.23 4.28 -8.76
CA THR A 204 -12.46 3.51 -8.93
C THR A 204 -12.23 2.02 -8.71
N VAL A 205 -11.17 1.48 -9.33
CA VAL A 205 -10.88 0.03 -9.30
C VAL A 205 -10.57 -0.43 -7.87
N ASP A 206 -9.69 0.26 -7.15
CA ASP A 206 -9.31 -0.18 -5.79
C ASP A 206 -10.44 0.02 -4.77
N SER A 207 -11.37 0.94 -5.02
CA SER A 207 -12.59 1.04 -4.23
C SER A 207 -13.45 -0.23 -4.35
N GLN A 208 -13.51 -0.81 -5.55
CA GLN A 208 -14.22 -2.07 -5.81
C GLN A 208 -13.43 -3.25 -5.24
N HIS A 209 -12.12 -3.30 -5.48
CA HIS A 209 -11.26 -4.35 -4.94
C HIS A 209 -11.29 -4.36 -3.41
N ALA A 210 -11.17 -3.22 -2.73
CA ALA A 210 -11.27 -3.18 -1.28
C ALA A 210 -12.63 -3.73 -0.80
N ALA A 211 -13.73 -3.36 -1.45
CA ALA A 211 -15.06 -3.87 -1.11
C ALA A 211 -15.16 -5.40 -1.29
N GLY A 212 -14.70 -5.92 -2.43
CA GLY A 212 -14.61 -7.34 -2.73
C GLY A 212 -13.69 -8.09 -1.77
N TRP A 213 -12.51 -7.56 -1.48
CA TRP A 213 -11.56 -8.11 -0.52
C TRP A 213 -12.17 -8.28 0.87
N PHE A 214 -12.83 -7.26 1.41
CA PHE A 214 -13.49 -7.37 2.70
C PHE A 214 -14.64 -8.40 2.69
N HIS A 215 -15.37 -8.52 1.59
CA HIS A 215 -16.54 -9.39 1.49
C HIS A 215 -16.18 -10.86 1.22
N ASN A 216 -15.27 -11.10 0.28
CA ASN A 216 -14.93 -12.40 -0.28
C ASN A 216 -13.68 -13.03 0.35
N VAL A 217 -12.78 -12.22 0.95
CA VAL A 217 -11.53 -12.70 1.56
C VAL A 217 -11.57 -12.56 3.08
N VAL A 218 -11.70 -11.34 3.60
CA VAL A 218 -11.58 -11.07 5.05
C VAL A 218 -12.74 -11.66 5.84
N LYS A 219 -13.99 -11.39 5.44
CA LYS A 219 -15.17 -11.86 6.18
C LYS A 219 -15.21 -13.40 6.29
N PRO A 220 -15.05 -14.19 5.21
CA PRO A 220 -15.08 -15.65 5.35
C PRO A 220 -13.91 -16.20 6.18
N ALA A 221 -12.72 -15.60 6.04
CA ALA A 221 -11.54 -15.98 6.81
C ALA A 221 -11.69 -15.71 8.31
N ALA A 222 -12.48 -14.69 8.70
CA ALA A 222 -12.67 -14.30 10.09
C ALA A 222 -13.36 -15.35 10.97
N THR A 223 -13.85 -16.46 10.41
CA THR A 223 -14.32 -17.62 11.19
C THR A 223 -13.17 -18.29 11.98
N SER A 224 -11.94 -18.22 11.48
CA SER A 224 -10.74 -18.75 12.14
C SER A 224 -10.08 -17.70 13.02
N GLU A 225 -9.79 -18.05 14.27
CA GLU A 225 -9.06 -17.16 15.20
C GLU A 225 -7.67 -16.81 14.69
N ALA A 226 -6.92 -17.79 14.17
CA ALA A 226 -5.60 -17.56 13.60
C ALA A 226 -5.64 -16.57 12.42
N MET A 227 -6.68 -16.65 11.58
CA MET A 227 -6.88 -15.68 10.49
C MET A 227 -7.22 -14.30 11.03
N ARG A 228 -8.12 -14.19 12.02
CA ARG A 228 -8.45 -12.88 12.62
C ARG A 228 -7.21 -12.21 13.22
N ILE A 229 -6.39 -12.95 13.96
CA ILE A 229 -5.15 -12.44 14.56
C ILE A 229 -4.17 -12.01 13.46
N GLY A 230 -3.91 -12.86 12.48
CA GLY A 230 -2.97 -12.56 11.40
C GLY A 230 -3.40 -11.37 10.55
N ILE A 231 -4.67 -11.31 10.13
CA ILE A 231 -5.24 -10.18 9.38
C ILE A 231 -5.11 -8.88 10.18
N ALA A 232 -5.49 -8.88 11.46
CA ALA A 232 -5.38 -7.70 12.30
C ALA A 232 -3.92 -7.23 12.47
N ARG A 233 -2.98 -8.17 12.67
CA ARG A 233 -1.54 -7.88 12.73
C ARG A 233 -1.03 -7.28 11.42
N GLY A 234 -1.35 -7.88 10.28
CA GLY A 234 -0.96 -7.39 8.95
C GLY A 234 -1.52 -6.00 8.63
N THR A 235 -2.78 -5.76 9.00
CA THR A 235 -3.41 -4.43 8.93
C THR A 235 -2.61 -3.42 9.75
N MET A 236 -2.27 -3.71 11.00
CA MET A 236 -1.48 -2.80 11.83
C MET A 236 -0.08 -2.58 11.29
N TRP A 237 0.58 -3.62 10.73
CA TRP A 237 1.88 -3.45 10.08
C TRP A 237 1.78 -2.48 8.91
N ARG A 238 0.75 -2.58 8.05
CA ARG A 238 0.55 -1.62 6.94
C ARG A 238 0.28 -0.21 7.47
N LEU A 239 -0.63 -0.05 8.43
CA LEU A 239 -1.01 1.25 8.96
C LEU A 239 0.19 1.94 9.62
N ASN A 240 0.94 1.23 10.47
CA ASN A 240 2.08 1.76 11.19
C ASN A 240 3.26 2.06 10.27
N SER A 241 3.60 1.15 9.34
CA SER A 241 4.70 1.38 8.39
C SER A 241 4.40 2.55 7.46
N SER A 242 3.19 2.61 6.91
CA SER A 242 2.75 3.75 6.09
C SER A 242 2.75 5.06 6.87
N ALA A 243 2.37 5.05 8.15
CA ALA A 243 2.38 6.29 8.95
C ALA A 243 3.79 6.81 9.20
N ARG A 244 4.76 5.93 9.52
CA ARG A 244 6.16 6.33 9.68
C ARG A 244 6.74 6.88 8.38
N TYR A 245 6.45 6.22 7.26
CA TYR A 245 6.85 6.69 5.94
C TYR A 245 6.28 8.09 5.65
N LEU A 246 4.99 8.30 5.90
CA LEU A 246 4.36 9.59 5.63
C LEU A 246 4.80 10.69 6.61
N ASP A 247 5.12 10.36 7.87
CA ASP A 247 5.72 11.32 8.81
C ASP A 247 7.09 11.79 8.33
N GLU A 248 7.94 10.85 7.90
CA GLU A 248 9.27 11.12 7.37
C GLU A 248 9.16 12.04 6.15
N ARG A 249 8.28 11.70 5.20
CA ARG A 249 8.02 12.52 4.01
C ARG A 249 7.51 13.90 4.36
N PHE A 250 6.58 14.03 5.31
CA PHE A 250 6.01 15.32 5.69
C PHE A 250 6.99 16.20 6.46
N ALA A 251 7.87 15.62 7.27
CA ALA A 251 8.92 16.39 7.95
C ALA A 251 9.90 17.03 6.93
N GLU A 252 10.23 16.32 5.85
CA GLU A 252 11.09 16.81 4.77
C GLU A 252 10.46 17.97 3.99
N THR A 253 9.13 18.04 3.89
CA THR A 253 8.45 19.17 3.23
C THR A 253 8.56 20.46 4.06
N GLY A 254 8.43 20.35 5.39
CA GLY A 254 8.53 21.50 6.31
C GLY A 254 9.93 22.12 6.38
N ALA A 255 10.99 21.31 6.31
CA ALA A 255 12.37 21.79 6.26
C ALA A 255 12.63 22.71 5.04
N ARG A 256 12.00 22.39 3.90
CA ARG A 256 12.10 23.17 2.64
C ARG A 256 11.20 24.41 2.62
N TRP A 257 10.21 24.50 3.51
CA TRP A 257 9.42 25.72 3.70
C TRP A 257 10.13 26.73 4.62
N ALA A 258 10.94 26.25 5.56
CA ALA A 258 11.65 27.08 6.52
C ALA A 258 12.96 27.69 5.98
N ASP A 259 13.58 27.09 4.96
CA ASP A 259 14.85 27.56 4.38
C ASP A 259 14.71 28.67 3.32
N GLY A 260 13.48 29.08 3.00
CA GLY A 260 13.22 30.16 2.04
C GLY A 260 13.62 29.84 0.59
N SER A 261 13.83 28.56 0.24
CA SER A 261 14.25 28.12 -1.10
C SER A 261 13.21 28.30 -2.21
N ARG A 262 12.04 28.90 -1.93
CA ARG A 262 11.03 29.27 -2.95
C ARG A 262 10.45 30.68 -2.68
N ARG A 263 10.97 31.67 -3.41
CA ARG A 263 10.18 32.78 -3.95
C ARG A 263 9.88 32.48 -5.40
#